data_AF-A0A8I2C2B0-F1
#
_entry.id   AF-A0A8I2C2B0-F1
#
_cell.length_a   1.000
_cell.length_b   1.000
_cell.length_c   1.000
_cell.angle_alpha   90.00
_cell.angle_beta   90.00
_cell.angle_gamma   90.00
#
_symmetry.space_group_name_H-M   'P 1'
#
loop_
_entity.id
_entity.type
_entity.pdbx_description
1 polymer ?
#
loop_
_entity_poly.entity_id
_entity_poly.type
_entity_poly.pdbx_seq_one_letter_code
_entity_poly.pdbx_strand_id
1 'polypeptide(L)' 'MFDTATTALLRAILDEVCESVSHREIGARTHVASKILEAATRGEISPEGLKQIGRDALSHAPTMWR' A
#
# COMPACT_ATOMS: atom_id res chain seq x y z
N MET A 1 5.63 -16.61 2.42
CA MET A 1 4.22 -16.48 2.02
C MET A 1 3.46 -15.98 3.24
N PHE A 2 2.64 -14.94 3.10
CA PHE A 2 1.85 -14.39 4.21
C PHE A 2 0.68 -15.31 4.55
N ASP A 3 0.28 -15.35 5.82
CA ASP A 3 -0.96 -16.02 6.22
C ASP A 3 -2.19 -15.26 5.66
N THR A 4 -3.34 -15.93 5.65
CA THR A 4 -4.63 -15.35 5.26
C THR A 4 -4.95 -14.08 6.02
N ALA A 5 -4.71 -14.05 7.33
CA ALA A 5 -4.98 -12.88 8.17
C ALA A 5 -4.11 -11.68 7.76
N THR A 6 -2.81 -11.90 7.56
CA THR A 6 -1.89 -10.86 7.10
C THR A 6 -2.25 -10.37 5.70
N THR A 7 -2.62 -11.29 4.80
CA THR A 7 -3.06 -10.92 3.44
C THR A 7 -4.32 -10.06 3.46
N ALA A 8 -5.29 -10.39 4.32
CA ALA A 8 -6.52 -9.61 4.49
C ALA A 8 -6.22 -8.21 5.04
N LEU A 9 -5.34 -8.12 6.04
CA LEU A 9 -4.89 -6.84 6.60
C LEU A 9 -4.24 -5.97 5.51
N LEU A 10 -3.26 -6.50 4.77
CA LEU A 10 -2.56 -5.75 3.72
C LEU A 10 -3.51 -5.24 2.64
N ARG A 11 -4.52 -6.04 2.29
CA ARG A 11 -5.55 -5.64 1.32
C ARG A 11 -6.44 -4.53 1.86
N ALA A 12 -6.85 -4.59 3.12
CA ALA A 12 -7.63 -3.55 3.77
C ALA A 12 -6.85 -2.23 3.87
N ILE A 13 -5.57 -2.29 4.24
CA ILE A 13 -4.71 -1.10 4.29
C ILE A 13 -4.53 -0.49 2.89
N LEU A 14 -4.28 -1.32 1.87
CA LEU A 14 -4.15 -0.83 0.49
C LEU A 14 -5.42 -0.12 0.01
N ASP A 15 -6.58 -0.70 0.29
CA ASP A 15 -7.88 -0.14 -0.10
C ASP A 15 -8.11 1.22 0.58
N GLU A 16 -7.88 1.30 1.89
CA GLU A 16 -8.01 2.56 2.65
C GLU A 16 -7.04 3.65 2.14
N VAL A 17 -5.77 3.32 1.93
CA VAL A 17 -4.77 4.30 1.48
C VAL A 17 -5.09 4.77 0.05
N CYS A 18 -5.63 3.89 -0.80
CA CYS A 18 -5.96 4.21 -2.18
C CYS A 18 -7.40 4.70 -2.39
N GLU A 19 -8.18 4.93 -1.33
CA GLU A 19 -9.59 5.35 -1.41
C GLU A 19 -9.76 6.61 -2.28
N SER A 20 -8.88 7.61 -2.08
CA SER A 20 -8.89 8.87 -2.83
C SER A 20 -8.17 8.80 -4.19
N VAL A 21 -7.54 7.68 -4.51
CA VAL A 21 -6.78 7.49 -5.75
C VAL A 21 -7.70 6.90 -6.81
N SER A 22 -7.78 7.50 -8.00
CA SER A 22 -8.58 6.93 -9.09
C SER A 22 -8.15 5.49 -9.41
N HIS A 23 -9.09 4.62 -9.77
CA HIS A 23 -8.81 3.27 -10.23
C HIS A 23 -7.93 3.24 -11.50
N ARG A 24 -7.90 4.35 -12.26
CA ARG A 24 -7.08 4.48 -13.48
C ARG A 24 -5.61 4.77 -13.18
N GLU A 25 -5.30 5.26 -11.98
CA GLU A 25 -3.92 5.53 -11.53
C GLU A 25 -3.24 4.23 -11.09
N ILE A 26 -3.15 3.26 -12.00
CA ILE A 26 -2.62 1.92 -11.74
C ILE A 26 -1.18 2.02 -11.21
N GLY A 27 -0.37 2.92 -11.77
CA GLY A 27 1.00 3.15 -11.33
C GLY A 27 1.12 3.52 -9.85
N ALA A 28 0.33 4.49 -9.40
CA ALA A 28 0.32 4.93 -8.01
C ALA A 28 -0.15 3.80 -7.07
N ARG A 29 -1.24 3.11 -7.43
CA ARG A 29 -1.77 1.98 -6.64
C ARG A 29 -0.78 0.81 -6.55
N THR A 30 -0.10 0.48 -7.65
CA THR A 30 0.93 -0.56 -7.68
C THR A 30 2.15 -0.17 -6.84
N HIS A 31 2.58 1.09 -6.91
CA HIS A 31 3.68 1.59 -6.10
C HIS A 31 3.38 1.47 -4.60
N VAL A 32 2.22 1.95 -4.17
CA VAL A 32 1.75 1.86 -2.78
C VAL A 32 1.69 0.40 -2.32
N ALA A 33 1.08 -0.48 -3.11
CA ALA A 33 1.00 -1.91 -2.80
C ALA A 33 2.40 -2.54 -2.62
N SER A 34 3.35 -2.19 -3.49
CA SER A 34 4.72 -2.68 -3.39
C SER A 34 5.43 -2.23 -2.10
N LYS A 35 5.25 -0.97 -1.68
CA LYS A 35 5.88 -0.45 -0.45
C LYS A 35 5.26 -1.05 0.82
N ILE A 36 3.94 -1.26 0.84
CA ILE A 36 3.25 -1.96 1.93
C ILE A 36 3.73 -3.41 2.04
N LEU A 37 3.84 -4.12 0.91
CA LEU A 37 4.34 -5.50 0.88
C LEU A 37 5.80 -5.61 1.30
N GLU A 38 6.65 -4.66 0.89
CA GLU A 38 8.04 -4.58 1.32
C GLU A 38 8.14 -4.42 2.84
N ALA A 39 7.36 -3.51 3.42
CA ALA A 39 7.33 -3.29 4.87
C ALA A 39 6.89 -4.54 5.63
N ALA A 40 5.83 -5.20 5.16
CA ALA A 40 5.37 -6.46 5.74
C ALA A 40 6.41 -7.58 5.64
N THR A 41 7.13 -7.64 4.53
CA THR A 41 8.24 -8.60 4.35
C THR A 41 9.40 -8.32 5.32
N ARG A 42 9.60 -7.05 5.69
CA ARG A 42 10.59 -6.62 6.69
C ARG A 42 10.10 -6.78 8.15
N GLY A 43 8.87 -7.25 8.36
CA GLY A 43 8.32 -7.54 9.68
C GLY A 43 7.34 -6.50 10.23
N GLU A 44 7.04 -5.42 9.49
CA GLU A 44 6.02 -4.45 9.90
C GLU A 44 4.62 -5.05 9.67
N ILE A 45 3.89 -5.31 10.75
CA ILE A 45 2.52 -5.86 10.68
C ILE A 45 1.50 -4.96 11.34
N SER A 46 1.93 -3.83 11.90
CA SER A 46 1.05 -2.89 12.60
C SER A 46 0.19 -2.15 11.57
N PRO A 47 -1.14 -2.14 11.73
CA PRO A 47 -2.03 -1.45 10.79
C PRO A 47 -1.64 0.02 10.58
N GLU A 48 -1.29 0.72 11.66
CA GLU A 48 -0.92 2.14 11.63
C GLU A 48 0.41 2.37 10.90
N GLY A 49 1.42 1.53 11.15
CA GLY A 49 2.72 1.59 10.47
C GLY A 49 2.59 1.37 8.97
N LEU A 50 1.84 0.33 8.57
CA LEU A 50 1.57 0.05 7.16
C LEU A 50 0.78 1.17 6.47
N LYS A 51 -0.19 1.79 7.17
CA LYS A 51 -0.92 2.95 6.65
C LYS A 51 -0.01 4.14 6.44
N GLN A 52 0.88 4.43 7.39
CA GLN A 52 1.82 5.55 7.27
C GLN A 52 2.78 5.35 6.10
N ILE A 53 3.32 4.14 5.94
CA ILE A 53 4.19 3.78 4.81
C ILE A 53 3.42 3.89 3.48
N GLY A 54 2.17 3.41 3.44
CA GLY A 54 1.33 3.53 2.25
C GLY A 54 1.04 4.99 1.87
N ARG A 55 0.72 5.84 2.85
CA ARG A 55 0.49 7.29 2.63
C ARG A 55 1.74 8.00 2.15
N ASP A 56 2.90 7.70 2.75
CA ASP A 56 4.19 8.22 2.32
C ASP A 56 4.50 7.80 0.87
N ALA A 57 4.31 6.51 0.55
CA ALA A 57 4.48 5.99 -0.80
C ALA A 57 3.54 6.68 -1.80
N LEU A 58 2.31 6.99 -1.40
CA LEU A 58 1.36 7.71 -2.24
C LEU A 58 1.81 9.15 -2.51
N SER A 59 2.31 9.86 -1.49
CA SER A 59 2.86 11.22 -1.64
C SER A 59 4.10 11.27 -2.55
N HIS A 60 4.89 10.20 -2.57
CA HIS A 60 6.07 10.07 -3.41
C HIS A 60 5.81 9.33 -4.74
N ALA A 61 4.58 8.88 -4.97
CA ALA A 61 4.25 8.16 -6.19
C ALA A 61 4.42 9.12 -7.39
N PRO A 62 5.14 8.71 -8.45
CA PRO A 62 5.27 9.54 -9.63
C PRO A 62 3.89 9.73 -10.26
N THR A 63 3.37 10.96 -10.21
CA THR A 63 2.12 11.38 -10.87
C THR A 63 2.23 11.41 -12.41
N MET A 64 3.40 11.02 -12.94
CA MET A 64 3.77 11.12 -14.35
C MET A 64 3.64 9.81 -15.14
N TRP A 65 3.11 8.72 -14.58
CA TRP A 65 2.86 7.49 -15.35
C TRP A 65 1.56 7.57 -16.17
N ARG A 66 1.35 8.71 -16.84
CA ARG A 66 0.25 8.94 -17.79
C ARG A 66 0.53 8.33 -19.14
#